data_AF-A0A7X8LBD4-F1
#
_entry.id   AF-A0A7X8LBD4-F1
#
_cell.length_a   1.000
_cell.length_b   1.000
_cell.length_c   1.000
_cell.angle_alpha   90.00
_cell.angle_beta   90.00
_cell.angle_gamma   90.00
#
_symmetry.space_group_name_H-M   'P 1'
#
loop_
_entity.id
_entity.type
_entity.pdbx_description
1 polymer ?
#
loop_
_entity_poly.entity_id
_entity_poly.type
_entity_poly.pdbx_seq_one_letter_code
_entity_poly.pdbx_strand_id
1 'polypeptide(L)'
;FNLITRLPSYNSDDEEPDYYEYYGRDIFLYSCITDKIQRNIATDEEKKEYKELQEKIPAQHLTDYLDRRKVNEQVNEVAIDLVKEGIIDFLIIPLDDCNPYGFSAITQRKLASFVRKYQLWDQVYIHPGADEIGCTLMARAINEWKQQQPKIYIRYNSTPGSMTVPLLEDRPLCESIKSQIAGAGGVIVHDEGNADYILFVNTPIDPMTGSYEQEDPLNNRYERERNLREMMVALEYYINQGKPCAIADVAYINGGDTELIHFLAKKKLYHKLYGYAGWNTCANTLGTIIAHSMMAVAEQSLDTKKHQAFLLERFIEDWGYQTIWRRNITENVLPSLGLNYFSLGDKQEQIVNLLQKEFQEIMDTLFQESVKQYDLKIKKLYMPWNRMFEVGLEIY
;
A
#
# COMPACT_ATOMS: atom_id res chain seq x y z
N PHE A 1 10.40 -5.45 -13.25
CA PHE A 1 10.50 -4.25 -12.40
C PHE A 1 11.79 -4.31 -11.59
N ASN A 2 12.29 -3.18 -11.12
CA ASN A 2 13.37 -3.10 -10.11
C ASN A 2 13.15 -1.86 -9.25
N LEU A 3 13.43 -1.90 -7.96
CA LEU A 3 13.05 -0.84 -7.02
C LEU A 3 14.14 0.21 -6.81
N ILE A 4 13.73 1.44 -6.49
CA ILE A 4 14.56 2.43 -5.78
C ILE A 4 14.51 2.07 -4.30
N THR A 5 15.67 1.83 -3.70
CA THR A 5 15.76 1.44 -2.28
C THR A 5 15.10 2.45 -1.38
N ARG A 6 14.34 1.94 -0.41
CA ARG A 6 13.68 2.71 0.64
C ARG A 6 14.56 3.63 1.44
N LEU A 7 13.89 4.55 2.14
CA LEU A 7 14.51 5.52 3.02
C LEU A 7 13.67 5.64 4.32
N PRO A 8 13.74 4.65 5.22
CA PRO A 8 12.93 4.64 6.43
C PRO A 8 13.26 5.82 7.35
N SER A 9 12.23 6.43 7.93
CA SER A 9 12.37 7.63 8.77
C SER A 9 12.56 7.34 10.26
N TYR A 10 12.92 6.11 10.63
CA TYR A 10 13.03 5.63 12.01
C TYR A 10 14.38 4.97 12.28
N ASN A 11 14.60 4.63 13.55
CA ASN A 11 15.77 3.91 14.04
C ASN A 11 15.40 2.45 14.28
N SER A 12 15.86 1.55 13.41
CA SER A 12 15.71 0.09 13.54
C SER A 12 16.60 -0.58 12.50
N ASP A 13 17.21 -1.70 12.87
CA ASP A 13 18.04 -2.57 12.05
C ASP A 13 17.34 -3.90 11.70
N ASP A 14 16.03 -4.04 11.93
CA ASP A 14 15.28 -5.28 11.65
C ASP A 14 15.41 -5.70 10.17
N GLU A 15 15.45 -4.71 9.29
CA GLU A 15 15.53 -4.87 7.85
C GLU A 15 16.59 -3.94 7.21
N GLU A 16 17.32 -3.18 8.03
CA GLU A 16 18.36 -2.23 7.63
C GLU A 16 19.72 -2.64 8.21
N PRO A 17 20.87 -2.11 7.73
CA PRO A 17 22.16 -2.40 8.34
C PRO A 17 22.21 -2.03 9.84
N ASP A 18 22.98 -2.75 10.65
CA ASP A 18 23.05 -2.61 12.12
C ASP A 18 23.17 -1.15 12.64
N TYR A 19 23.87 -0.28 11.90
CA TYR A 19 24.02 1.12 12.30
C TYR A 19 22.72 1.94 12.21
N TYR A 20 21.70 1.45 11.52
CA TYR A 20 20.40 2.10 11.35
C TYR A 20 19.58 2.10 12.64
N GLU A 21 19.84 1.15 13.56
CA GLU A 21 19.30 1.17 14.94
C GLU A 21 19.64 2.49 15.66
N TYR A 22 20.81 3.05 15.39
CA TYR A 22 21.30 4.26 16.08
C TYR A 22 21.16 5.53 15.23
N TYR A 23 21.38 5.41 13.92
CA TYR A 23 21.53 6.56 13.01
C TYR A 23 20.48 6.62 11.90
N GLY A 24 19.51 5.71 11.84
CA GLY A 24 18.54 5.66 10.74
C GLY A 24 17.76 6.96 10.52
N ARG A 25 17.21 7.52 11.59
CA ARG A 25 16.53 8.83 11.59
C ARG A 25 17.46 9.96 11.17
N ASP A 26 18.72 9.93 11.60
CA ASP A 26 19.71 10.95 11.25
C ASP A 26 20.06 10.88 9.75
N ILE A 27 20.25 9.67 9.21
CA ILE A 27 20.50 9.42 7.78
C ILE A 27 19.31 9.90 6.95
N PHE A 28 18.07 9.60 7.37
CA PHE A 28 16.86 10.12 6.73
C PHE A 28 16.88 11.66 6.67
N LEU A 29 17.09 12.32 7.80
CA LEU A 29 17.09 13.79 7.88
C LEU A 29 18.20 14.39 7.03
N TYR A 30 19.40 13.83 7.14
CA TYR A 30 20.57 14.21 6.34
C TYR A 30 20.25 14.14 4.85
N SER A 31 19.58 13.07 4.41
CA SER A 31 19.20 12.90 3.02
C SER A 31 18.17 13.94 2.55
N CYS A 32 17.13 14.20 3.35
CA CYS A 32 16.07 15.15 3.04
C CYS A 32 16.64 16.57 2.91
N ILE A 33 17.53 16.95 3.82
CA ILE A 33 18.20 18.25 3.78
C ILE A 33 19.18 18.32 2.60
N THR A 34 19.92 17.24 2.32
CA THR A 34 20.78 17.15 1.11
C THR A 34 19.97 17.47 -0.15
N ASP A 35 18.79 16.87 -0.29
CA ASP A 35 17.92 17.11 -1.42
C ASP A 35 17.44 18.58 -1.49
N LYS A 36 16.98 19.13 -0.37
CA LYS A 36 16.55 20.53 -0.29
C LYS A 36 17.68 21.51 -0.61
N ILE A 37 18.92 21.21 -0.20
CA ILE A 37 20.10 22.00 -0.56
C ILE A 37 20.35 21.93 -2.07
N GLN A 38 20.33 20.73 -2.68
CA GLN A 38 20.49 20.58 -4.14
C GLN A 38 19.41 21.33 -4.93
N ARG A 39 18.22 21.46 -4.36
CA ARG A 39 17.07 22.17 -4.95
C ARG A 39 17.05 23.67 -4.64
N ASN A 40 18.00 24.19 -3.86
CA ASN A 40 18.05 25.58 -3.40
C ASN A 40 16.80 26.03 -2.62
N ILE A 41 16.20 25.13 -1.84
CA ILE A 41 15.00 25.41 -1.02
C ILE A 41 15.22 25.15 0.47
N ALA A 42 16.42 24.73 0.88
CA ALA A 42 16.76 24.51 2.29
C ALA A 42 16.80 25.82 3.07
N THR A 43 16.21 25.83 4.27
CA THR A 43 16.29 26.96 5.20
C THR A 43 17.68 27.05 5.84
N ASP A 44 17.99 28.17 6.49
CA ASP A 44 19.29 28.32 7.16
C ASP A 44 19.40 27.45 8.41
N GLU A 45 18.28 27.19 9.09
CA GLU A 45 18.20 26.21 10.18
C GLU A 45 18.50 24.79 9.67
N GLU A 46 17.91 24.38 8.55
CA GLU A 46 18.17 23.08 7.94
C GLU A 46 19.64 22.95 7.51
N LYS A 47 20.26 24.01 6.96
CA LYS A 47 21.70 24.00 6.64
C LYS A 47 22.59 23.88 7.87
N LYS A 48 22.15 24.38 9.03
CA LYS A 48 22.86 24.21 10.30
C LYS A 48 22.72 22.77 10.79
N GLU A 49 21.49 22.25 10.81
CA GLU A 49 21.20 20.85 11.15
C GLU A 49 21.97 19.88 10.25
N TYR A 50 22.09 20.19 8.95
CA TYR A 50 22.91 19.41 8.00
C TYR A 50 24.35 19.23 8.48
N LYS A 51 24.99 20.30 8.96
CA LYS A 51 26.37 20.24 9.46
C LYS A 51 26.45 19.43 10.76
N GLU A 52 25.48 19.62 11.65
CA GLU A 52 25.39 18.86 12.90
C GLU A 52 25.22 17.34 12.61
N LEU A 53 24.39 16.98 11.63
CA LEU A 53 24.19 15.59 11.19
C LEU A 53 25.46 15.00 10.54
N GLN A 54 26.20 15.80 9.75
CA GLN A 54 27.49 15.36 9.18
C GLN A 54 28.53 15.01 10.25
N GLU A 55 28.53 15.72 11.38
CA GLU A 55 29.43 15.43 12.50
C GLU A 55 28.92 14.26 13.36
N LYS A 56 27.59 14.13 13.49
CA LYS A 56 26.95 13.10 14.32
C LYS A 56 27.03 11.70 13.69
N ILE A 57 26.79 11.58 12.38
CA ILE A 57 26.76 10.30 11.68
C ILE A 57 28.20 9.88 11.37
N PRO A 58 28.68 8.71 11.86
CA PRO A 58 30.02 8.25 11.53
C PRO A 58 30.21 8.12 10.01
N ALA A 59 31.30 8.73 9.49
CA ALA A 59 31.55 8.82 8.05
C ALA A 59 31.55 7.46 7.33
N GLN A 60 31.99 6.39 8.02
CA GLN A 60 31.97 5.03 7.49
C GLN A 60 30.54 4.51 7.23
N HIS A 61 29.57 4.82 8.10
CA HIS A 61 28.18 4.38 7.95
C HIS A 61 27.49 5.13 6.84
N LEU A 62 27.75 6.45 6.73
CA LEU A 62 27.24 7.24 5.62
C LEU A 62 27.83 6.77 4.28
N THR A 63 29.13 6.44 4.24
CA THR A 63 29.79 5.92 3.03
C THR A 63 29.21 4.57 2.62
N ASP A 64 29.09 3.62 3.54
CA ASP A 64 28.47 2.31 3.28
C ASP A 64 27.03 2.46 2.74
N TYR A 65 26.22 3.30 3.39
CA TYR A 65 24.85 3.57 2.96
C TYR A 65 24.79 4.14 1.53
N LEU A 66 25.62 5.14 1.23
CA LEU A 66 25.66 5.75 -0.10
C LEU A 66 26.20 4.79 -1.18
N ASP A 67 27.18 3.97 -0.86
CA ASP A 67 27.74 2.98 -1.77
C ASP A 67 26.70 1.89 -2.13
N ARG A 68 25.92 1.41 -1.16
CA ARG A 68 24.78 0.50 -1.41
C ARG A 68 23.75 1.12 -2.36
N ARG A 69 23.37 2.37 -2.12
CA ARG A 69 22.42 3.09 -2.97
C ARG A 69 22.97 3.30 -4.38
N LYS A 70 24.28 3.57 -4.52
CA LYS A 70 24.93 3.68 -5.83
C LYS A 70 24.84 2.38 -6.63
N VAL A 71 25.00 1.22 -5.98
CA VAL A 71 24.79 -0.08 -6.64
C VAL A 71 23.35 -0.22 -7.12
N ASN A 72 22.36 0.07 -6.26
CA ASN A 72 20.95 0.03 -6.65
C ASN A 72 20.64 0.97 -7.84
N GLU A 73 21.17 2.18 -7.81
CA GLU A 73 21.03 3.16 -8.89
C GLU A 73 21.61 2.64 -10.21
N GLN A 74 22.80 2.03 -10.18
CA GLN A 74 23.41 1.41 -11.37
C GLN A 74 22.57 0.26 -11.93
N VAL A 75 21.99 -0.58 -11.08
CA VAL A 75 21.09 -1.65 -11.53
C VAL A 75 19.85 -1.07 -12.21
N ASN A 76 19.28 0.02 -11.66
CA ASN A 76 18.16 0.72 -12.29
C ASN A 76 18.53 1.35 -13.64
N GLU A 77 19.73 1.94 -13.77
CA GLU A 77 20.23 2.45 -15.06
C GLU A 77 20.36 1.33 -16.09
N VAL A 78 20.93 0.18 -15.72
CA VAL A 78 21.03 -1.00 -16.60
C VAL A 78 19.64 -1.50 -17.01
N ALA A 79 18.67 -1.53 -16.09
CA ALA A 79 17.29 -1.91 -16.42
C ALA A 79 16.66 -0.98 -17.47
N ILE A 80 16.92 0.34 -17.40
CA ILE A 80 16.47 1.31 -18.40
C ILE A 80 17.18 1.07 -19.74
N ASP A 81 18.47 0.75 -19.74
CA ASP A 81 19.21 0.41 -20.97
C ASP A 81 18.65 -0.86 -21.63
N LEU A 82 18.22 -1.87 -20.86
CA LEU A 82 17.55 -3.07 -21.41
C LEU A 82 16.21 -2.73 -22.10
N VAL A 83 15.47 -1.73 -21.60
CA VAL A 83 14.25 -1.23 -22.27
C VAL A 83 14.62 -0.51 -23.57
N LYS A 84 15.65 0.34 -23.52
CA LYS A 84 16.17 1.02 -24.71
C LYS A 84 16.63 0.06 -25.81
N GLU A 85 17.19 -1.08 -25.42
CA GLU A 85 17.62 -2.15 -26.34
C GLU A 85 16.46 -3.01 -26.87
N GLY A 86 15.24 -2.82 -26.36
CA GLY A 86 14.06 -3.59 -26.74
C GLY A 86 14.05 -5.02 -26.16
N ILE A 87 14.82 -5.26 -25.10
CA ILE A 87 14.84 -6.55 -24.39
C ILE A 87 13.70 -6.61 -23.36
N ILE A 88 13.38 -5.47 -22.75
CA ILE A 88 12.24 -5.31 -21.83
C ILE A 88 11.22 -4.38 -22.49
N ASP A 89 10.02 -4.87 -22.77
CA ASP A 89 8.96 -4.09 -23.43
C ASP A 89 8.34 -3.02 -22.50
N PHE A 90 8.28 -3.30 -21.20
CA PHE A 90 7.71 -2.39 -20.21
C PHE A 90 8.37 -2.57 -18.85
N LEU A 91 8.73 -1.45 -18.20
CA LEU A 91 9.42 -1.43 -16.93
C LEU A 91 8.72 -0.49 -15.94
N ILE A 92 8.44 -0.99 -14.75
CA ILE A 92 8.14 -0.16 -13.60
C ILE A 92 9.36 -0.14 -12.68
N ILE A 93 9.77 1.06 -12.26
CA ILE A 93 10.77 1.28 -11.22
C ILE A 93 10.05 1.90 -10.01
N PRO A 94 9.59 1.08 -9.06
CA PRO A 94 8.84 1.60 -7.93
C PRO A 94 9.77 2.26 -6.88
N LEU A 95 9.22 3.18 -6.09
CA LEU A 95 9.90 3.74 -4.91
C LEU A 95 9.37 3.05 -3.66
N ASP A 96 10.22 2.23 -3.05
CA ASP A 96 9.96 1.58 -1.77
C ASP A 96 10.08 2.62 -0.63
N ASP A 97 9.24 2.53 0.39
CA ASP A 97 9.05 3.47 1.51
C ASP A 97 9.72 4.85 1.33
N CYS A 98 9.03 5.75 0.63
CA CYS A 98 9.62 6.96 0.11
C CYS A 98 9.06 8.23 0.76
N ASN A 99 9.63 9.37 0.37
CA ASN A 99 9.27 10.69 0.87
C ASN A 99 9.44 11.73 -0.26
N PRO A 100 8.69 12.85 -0.25
CA PRO A 100 8.86 13.91 -1.24
C PRO A 100 10.28 14.51 -1.33
N TYR A 101 11.11 14.29 -0.30
CA TYR A 101 12.51 14.68 -0.26
C TYR A 101 13.40 13.49 0.14
N GLY A 102 14.70 13.61 -0.14
CA GLY A 102 15.70 12.64 0.29
C GLY A 102 16.34 11.87 -0.84
N PHE A 103 17.12 10.84 -0.50
CA PHE A 103 17.88 10.10 -1.51
C PHE A 103 17.01 9.34 -2.50
N SER A 104 15.84 8.84 -2.11
CA SER A 104 14.90 8.22 -3.03
C SER A 104 14.39 9.24 -4.07
N ALA A 105 14.06 10.47 -3.65
CA ALA A 105 13.66 11.56 -4.56
C ALA A 105 14.81 12.02 -5.47
N ILE A 106 16.05 12.08 -4.95
CA ILE A 106 17.25 12.38 -5.78
C ILE A 106 17.43 11.31 -6.86
N THR A 107 17.38 10.03 -6.47
CA THR A 107 17.54 8.88 -7.39
C THR A 107 16.44 8.90 -8.44
N GLN A 108 15.19 9.09 -8.03
CA GLN A 108 14.04 9.21 -8.93
C GLN A 108 14.23 10.32 -9.97
N ARG A 109 14.63 11.54 -9.55
CA ARG A 109 14.89 12.64 -10.51
C ARG A 109 16.00 12.29 -11.49
N LYS A 110 17.06 11.63 -11.02
CA LYS A 110 18.14 11.15 -11.88
C LYS A 110 17.59 10.18 -12.91
N LEU A 111 16.94 9.09 -12.51
CA LEU A 111 16.39 8.08 -13.42
C LEU A 111 15.34 8.67 -14.39
N ALA A 112 14.46 9.54 -13.91
CA ALA A 112 13.50 10.24 -14.78
C ALA A 112 14.19 11.09 -15.87
N SER A 113 15.37 11.65 -15.58
CA SER A 113 16.17 12.36 -16.59
C SER A 113 16.75 11.41 -17.64
N PHE A 114 17.15 10.19 -17.27
CA PHE A 114 17.58 9.14 -18.21
C PHE A 114 16.43 8.68 -19.11
N VAL A 115 15.27 8.37 -18.50
CA VAL A 115 14.04 8.02 -19.24
C VAL A 115 13.68 9.12 -20.25
N ARG A 116 13.73 10.39 -19.84
CA ARG A 116 13.50 11.52 -20.74
C ARG A 116 14.53 11.60 -21.87
N LYS A 117 15.82 11.46 -21.54
CA LYS A 117 16.92 11.53 -22.51
C LYS A 117 16.78 10.47 -23.60
N TYR A 118 16.34 9.26 -23.23
CA TYR A 118 16.14 8.14 -24.15
C TYR A 118 14.72 8.05 -24.73
N GLN A 119 13.84 9.00 -24.39
CA GLN A 119 12.45 9.06 -24.87
C GLN A 119 11.62 7.81 -24.52
N LEU A 120 11.83 7.23 -23.34
CA LEU A 120 11.18 6.00 -22.89
C LEU A 120 9.99 6.24 -21.94
N TRP A 121 9.39 7.44 -21.95
CA TRP A 121 8.32 7.81 -21.01
C TRP A 121 7.03 6.98 -21.15
N ASP A 122 6.83 6.36 -22.31
CA ASP A 122 5.74 5.45 -22.62
C ASP A 122 6.00 4.01 -22.16
N GLN A 123 7.27 3.66 -21.85
CA GLN A 123 7.70 2.30 -21.52
C GLN A 123 8.27 2.15 -20.10
N VAL A 124 8.80 3.22 -19.49
CA VAL A 124 9.41 3.21 -18.16
C VAL A 124 8.62 4.10 -17.20
N TYR A 125 7.95 3.49 -16.23
CA TYR A 125 7.14 4.19 -15.23
C TYR A 125 7.88 4.24 -13.89
N ILE A 126 7.84 5.39 -13.23
CA ILE A 126 8.50 5.64 -11.93
C ILE A 126 7.49 6.24 -10.95
N HIS A 127 7.07 5.44 -9.96
CA HIS A 127 6.06 5.83 -8.96
C HIS A 127 6.27 5.07 -7.63
N PRO A 128 5.69 5.50 -6.50
CA PRO A 128 5.77 4.75 -5.26
C PRO A 128 5.13 3.36 -5.35
N GLY A 129 5.62 2.46 -4.50
CA GLY A 129 5.18 1.07 -4.40
C GLY A 129 6.33 0.10 -4.19
N ALA A 130 6.02 -1.17 -4.05
CA ALA A 130 7.01 -2.24 -4.04
C ALA A 130 6.32 -3.60 -4.29
N ASP A 131 5.54 -4.03 -3.30
CA ASP A 131 5.05 -5.40 -3.21
C ASP A 131 3.98 -5.72 -4.24
N GLU A 132 3.19 -4.72 -4.64
CA GLU A 132 2.07 -4.85 -5.55
C GLU A 132 2.47 -4.89 -7.03
N ILE A 133 3.71 -4.53 -7.36
CA ILE A 133 4.14 -4.32 -8.75
C ILE A 133 4.05 -5.62 -9.57
N GLY A 134 4.23 -6.78 -8.93
CA GLY A 134 3.98 -8.07 -9.55
C GLY A 134 2.53 -8.23 -10.02
N CYS A 135 1.56 -7.83 -9.19
CA CYS A 135 0.14 -7.83 -9.54
C CYS A 135 -0.16 -6.86 -10.67
N THR A 136 0.38 -5.64 -10.61
CA THR A 136 0.21 -4.60 -11.64
C THR A 136 0.72 -5.07 -13.01
N LEU A 137 1.93 -5.63 -13.07
CA LEU A 137 2.51 -6.14 -14.32
C LEU A 137 1.78 -7.37 -14.84
N MET A 138 1.30 -8.25 -13.96
CA MET A 138 0.48 -9.41 -14.36
C MET A 138 -0.83 -8.94 -15.00
N ALA A 139 -1.54 -8.00 -14.37
CA ALA A 139 -2.76 -7.44 -14.94
C ALA A 139 -2.50 -6.79 -16.30
N ARG A 140 -1.41 -6.02 -16.42
CA ARG A 140 -0.99 -5.45 -17.71
C ARG A 140 -0.79 -6.51 -18.79
N ALA A 141 0.00 -7.54 -18.50
CA ALA A 141 0.30 -8.61 -19.45
C ALA A 141 -0.98 -9.34 -19.90
N ILE A 142 -1.92 -9.60 -18.98
CA ILE A 142 -3.20 -10.21 -19.31
C ILE A 142 -4.07 -9.29 -20.17
N ASN A 143 -4.15 -8.00 -19.82
CA ASN A 143 -4.91 -7.01 -20.59
C ASN A 143 -4.37 -6.86 -22.01
N GLU A 144 -3.05 -6.78 -22.17
CA GLU A 144 -2.38 -6.74 -23.48
C GLU A 144 -2.63 -8.02 -24.28
N TRP A 145 -2.47 -9.20 -23.67
CA TRP A 145 -2.72 -10.48 -24.32
C TRP A 145 -4.16 -10.63 -24.81
N LYS A 146 -5.13 -10.16 -24.03
CA LYS A 146 -6.55 -10.16 -24.38
C LYS A 146 -6.97 -8.98 -25.27
N GLN A 147 -6.06 -8.05 -25.55
CA GLN A 147 -6.35 -6.82 -26.30
C GLN A 147 -7.48 -5.99 -25.65
N GLN A 148 -7.45 -5.89 -24.32
CA GLN A 148 -8.44 -5.16 -23.53
C GLN A 148 -7.78 -3.95 -22.85
N GLN A 149 -8.57 -2.91 -22.62
CA GLN A 149 -8.18 -1.73 -21.87
C GLN A 149 -9.29 -1.40 -20.86
N PRO A 150 -9.23 -1.93 -19.63
CA PRO A 150 -10.28 -1.73 -18.64
C PRO A 150 -10.53 -0.25 -18.33
N LYS A 151 -11.79 0.18 -18.38
CA LYS A 151 -12.25 1.54 -18.11
C LYS A 151 -12.68 1.67 -16.66
N ILE A 152 -12.13 2.66 -15.96
CA ILE A 152 -12.31 2.80 -14.51
C ILE A 152 -12.81 4.20 -14.22
N TYR A 153 -13.90 4.29 -13.46
CA TYR A 153 -14.32 5.56 -12.87
C TYR A 153 -13.89 5.60 -11.41
N ILE A 154 -13.23 6.68 -10.99
CA ILE A 154 -12.74 6.84 -9.62
C ILE A 154 -13.73 7.71 -8.83
N ARG A 155 -14.15 7.24 -7.66
CA ARG A 155 -14.98 8.01 -6.73
C ARG A 155 -14.30 8.13 -5.38
N TYR A 156 -13.93 9.36 -5.01
CA TYR A 156 -13.37 9.68 -3.70
C TYR A 156 -14.46 9.98 -2.69
N ASN A 157 -14.30 9.52 -1.45
CA ASN A 157 -15.14 9.97 -0.34
C ASN A 157 -14.68 11.31 0.27
N SER A 158 -13.51 11.81 -0.15
CA SER A 158 -13.02 13.16 0.14
C SER A 158 -12.24 13.74 -1.04
N THR A 159 -12.68 14.90 -1.53
CA THR A 159 -11.93 15.67 -2.52
C THR A 159 -10.56 16.13 -1.98
N PRO A 160 -10.44 16.79 -0.80
CA PRO A 160 -9.13 17.14 -0.27
C PRO A 160 -8.27 15.92 0.06
N GLY A 161 -8.88 14.83 0.54
CA GLY A 161 -8.14 13.58 0.83
C GLY A 161 -7.44 12.98 -0.40
N SER A 162 -7.98 13.19 -1.60
CA SER A 162 -7.33 12.76 -2.85
C SER A 162 -6.02 13.52 -3.15
N MET A 163 -5.82 14.70 -2.55
CA MET A 163 -4.64 15.56 -2.72
C MET A 163 -3.60 15.37 -1.62
N THR A 164 -3.94 14.63 -0.55
CA THR A 164 -2.99 14.25 0.50
C THR A 164 -1.86 13.43 -0.10
N VAL A 165 -0.63 13.72 0.34
CA VAL A 165 0.52 12.83 0.12
C VAL A 165 0.50 11.78 1.23
N PRO A 166 0.18 10.51 0.95
CA PRO A 166 0.11 9.51 2.00
C PRO A 166 1.48 9.25 2.63
N LEU A 167 1.48 8.64 3.82
CA LEU A 167 2.72 8.19 4.44
C LEU A 167 3.42 7.17 3.52
N LEU A 168 4.75 7.26 3.45
CA LEU A 168 5.63 6.41 2.63
C LEU A 168 5.50 6.63 1.10
N GLU A 169 4.87 7.74 0.68
CA GLU A 169 4.70 8.13 -0.72
C GLU A 169 5.39 9.48 -1.02
N ASP A 170 5.65 9.77 -2.30
CA ASP A 170 6.30 11.01 -2.76
C ASP A 170 5.34 12.01 -3.43
N ARG A 171 4.07 11.64 -3.61
CA ARG A 171 3.10 12.40 -4.42
C ARG A 171 1.66 12.29 -3.89
N PRO A 172 0.76 13.19 -4.34
CA PRO A 172 -0.65 13.10 -3.99
C PRO A 172 -1.28 11.76 -4.41
N LEU A 173 -2.19 11.24 -3.57
CA LEU A 173 -2.88 9.98 -3.80
C LEU A 173 -3.50 9.87 -5.21
N CYS A 174 -4.09 10.96 -5.71
CA CYS A 174 -4.70 10.98 -7.04
C CYS A 174 -3.70 10.69 -8.17
N GLU A 175 -2.42 11.05 -8.03
CA GLU A 175 -1.38 10.76 -9.01
C GLU A 175 -0.85 9.32 -8.88
N SER A 176 -0.78 8.77 -7.67
CA SER A 176 -0.47 7.35 -7.47
C SER A 176 -1.54 6.44 -8.10
N ILE A 177 -2.83 6.79 -7.97
CA ILE A 177 -3.94 6.05 -8.61
C ILE A 177 -3.80 6.04 -10.14
N LYS A 178 -3.52 7.20 -10.76
CA LYS A 178 -3.28 7.29 -12.21
C LYS A 178 -2.13 6.39 -12.65
N SER A 179 -1.04 6.40 -11.88
CA SER A 179 0.15 5.59 -12.16
C SER A 179 -0.17 4.09 -12.11
N GLN A 180 -0.88 3.63 -11.09
CA GLN A 180 -1.27 2.22 -10.92
C GLN A 180 -2.24 1.76 -12.01
N ILE A 181 -3.27 2.55 -12.35
CA ILE A 181 -4.22 2.23 -13.42
C ILE A 181 -3.52 2.14 -14.78
N ALA A 182 -2.70 3.13 -15.13
CA ALA A 182 -1.97 3.13 -16.40
C ALA A 182 -0.92 2.00 -16.44
N GLY A 183 -0.25 1.73 -15.32
CA GLY A 183 0.70 0.64 -15.16
C GLY A 183 0.07 -0.72 -15.42
N ALA A 184 -1.15 -0.95 -14.90
CA ALA A 184 -1.93 -2.17 -15.10
C ALA A 184 -2.60 -2.29 -16.50
N GLY A 185 -2.42 -1.30 -17.39
CA GLY A 185 -3.00 -1.31 -18.73
C GLY A 185 -4.47 -0.83 -18.80
N GLY A 186 -4.97 -0.14 -17.78
CA GLY A 186 -6.30 0.45 -17.75
C GLY A 186 -6.34 1.91 -18.20
N VAL A 187 -7.54 2.47 -18.24
CA VAL A 187 -7.80 3.89 -18.53
C VAL A 187 -8.84 4.46 -17.57
N ILE A 188 -8.64 5.70 -17.14
CA ILE A 188 -9.61 6.42 -16.32
C ILE A 188 -10.65 7.07 -17.25
N VAL A 189 -11.92 6.89 -16.91
CA VAL A 189 -13.05 7.56 -17.58
C VAL A 189 -13.79 8.47 -16.61
N HIS A 190 -14.45 9.50 -17.15
CA HIS A 190 -15.18 10.51 -16.37
C HIS A 190 -16.69 10.39 -16.50
N ASP A 191 -17.17 9.25 -16.98
CA ASP A 191 -18.58 8.90 -17.07
C ASP A 191 -18.77 7.53 -16.41
N GLU A 192 -19.53 7.51 -15.33
CA GLU A 192 -19.82 6.29 -14.57
C GLU A 192 -20.53 5.25 -15.43
N GLY A 193 -21.36 5.68 -16.39
CA GLY A 193 -22.10 4.79 -17.28
C GLY A 193 -21.19 3.94 -18.15
N ASN A 194 -20.12 4.54 -18.68
CA ASN A 194 -19.18 3.91 -19.62
C ASN A 194 -17.98 3.19 -18.97
N ALA A 195 -17.82 3.27 -17.65
CA ALA A 195 -16.78 2.52 -16.95
C ALA A 195 -17.07 1.01 -16.94
N ASP A 196 -16.06 0.15 -16.90
CA ASP A 196 -16.24 -1.28 -16.66
C ASP A 196 -16.51 -1.53 -15.16
N TYR A 197 -15.87 -0.74 -14.29
CA TYR A 197 -16.17 -0.72 -12.86
C TYR A 197 -15.88 0.64 -12.21
N ILE A 198 -16.43 0.83 -11.01
CA ILE A 198 -16.18 2.01 -10.18
C ILE A 198 -15.21 1.63 -9.07
N LEU A 199 -14.09 2.35 -9.01
CA LEU A 199 -13.15 2.28 -7.90
C LEU A 199 -13.53 3.34 -6.87
N PHE A 200 -14.10 2.90 -5.76
CA PHE A 200 -14.31 3.74 -4.60
C PHE A 200 -13.02 3.83 -3.79
N VAL A 201 -12.61 5.04 -3.46
CA VAL A 201 -11.38 5.29 -2.71
C VAL A 201 -11.75 5.90 -1.37
N ASN A 202 -11.51 5.14 -0.30
CA ASN A 202 -11.55 5.67 1.05
C ASN A 202 -10.23 6.40 1.30
N THR A 203 -10.24 7.73 1.16
CA THR A 203 -9.01 8.53 1.14
C THR A 203 -8.47 8.81 2.54
N PRO A 204 -7.17 9.06 2.70
CA PRO A 204 -6.62 9.60 3.95
C PRO A 204 -7.01 11.07 4.12
N ILE A 205 -6.72 11.63 5.29
CA ILE A 205 -6.68 13.08 5.53
C ILE A 205 -5.22 13.52 5.67
N ASP A 206 -4.94 14.82 5.58
CA ASP A 206 -3.58 15.35 5.74
C ASP A 206 -3.36 15.94 7.15
N PRO A 207 -2.37 15.48 7.95
CA PRO A 207 -1.51 14.33 7.69
C PRO A 207 -2.25 13.01 7.91
N MET A 208 -1.83 11.98 7.15
CA MET A 208 -2.33 10.62 7.29
C MET A 208 -1.81 10.00 8.60
N THR A 209 -2.62 9.16 9.25
CA THR A 209 -2.26 8.44 10.48
C THR A 209 -2.29 6.92 10.28
N GLY A 210 -1.75 6.19 11.28
CA GLY A 210 -1.83 4.73 11.33
C GLY A 210 -3.22 4.20 11.64
N SER A 211 -3.54 3.00 11.15
CA SER A 211 -4.83 2.33 11.36
C SER A 211 -5.13 2.10 12.84
N TYR A 212 -4.11 1.95 13.67
CA TYR A 212 -4.26 1.79 15.11
C TYR A 212 -4.63 3.09 15.85
N GLU A 213 -4.59 4.25 15.19
CA GLU A 213 -4.94 5.57 15.75
C GLU A 213 -6.35 6.01 15.35
N GLN A 214 -7.17 5.08 14.84
CA GLN A 214 -8.54 5.33 14.41
C GLN A 214 -9.44 5.83 15.55
N GLU A 215 -9.21 5.38 16.78
CA GLU A 215 -10.01 5.74 17.95
C GLU A 215 -9.40 6.92 18.72
N ASP A 216 -9.42 8.12 18.13
CA ASP A 216 -9.08 9.36 18.83
C ASP A 216 -10.34 10.20 19.14
N PRO A 217 -10.88 10.16 20.38
CA PRO A 217 -12.08 10.90 20.74
C PRO A 217 -11.89 12.42 20.73
N LEU A 218 -10.64 12.91 20.68
CA LEU A 218 -10.31 14.33 20.65
C LEU A 218 -10.08 14.84 19.22
N ASN A 219 -9.90 13.95 18.25
CA ASN A 219 -9.58 14.30 16.86
C ASN A 219 -10.57 13.69 15.87
N ASN A 220 -11.67 14.39 15.65
CA ASN A 220 -12.71 13.97 14.71
C ASN A 220 -12.48 14.42 13.25
N ARG A 221 -11.22 14.62 12.84
CA ARG A 221 -10.93 15.12 11.49
C ARG A 221 -11.33 14.12 10.40
N TYR A 222 -11.13 12.83 10.64
CA TYR A 222 -11.51 11.78 9.69
C TYR A 222 -13.02 11.75 9.41
N GLU A 223 -13.86 12.12 10.39
CA GLU A 223 -15.32 12.23 10.27
C GLU A 223 -15.78 13.55 9.62
N ARG A 224 -14.99 14.62 9.77
CA ARG A 224 -15.33 15.94 9.22
C ARG A 224 -14.83 16.17 7.80
N GLU A 225 -13.67 15.62 7.46
CA GLU A 225 -12.98 15.87 6.19
C GLU A 225 -13.18 14.75 5.17
N ARG A 226 -13.94 13.70 5.51
CA ARG A 226 -14.41 12.67 4.59
C ARG A 226 -15.91 12.46 4.74
N ASN A 227 -16.54 11.88 3.72
CA ASN A 227 -17.96 11.56 3.76
C ASN A 227 -18.22 10.07 3.47
N LEU A 228 -17.91 9.24 4.46
CA LEU A 228 -18.13 7.79 4.39
C LEU A 228 -19.62 7.44 4.19
N ARG A 229 -20.54 8.23 4.76
CA ARG A 229 -21.98 8.04 4.60
C ARG A 229 -22.42 8.18 3.15
N GLU A 230 -21.94 9.23 2.48
CA GLU A 230 -22.19 9.46 1.05
C GLU A 230 -21.60 8.33 0.21
N MET A 231 -20.35 7.93 0.48
CA MET A 231 -19.69 6.81 -0.18
C MET A 231 -20.55 5.53 -0.11
N MET A 232 -21.12 5.22 1.06
CA MET A 232 -22.00 4.05 1.24
C MET A 232 -23.32 4.16 0.48
N VAL A 233 -23.94 5.35 0.42
CA VAL A 233 -25.15 5.59 -0.37
C VAL A 233 -24.85 5.40 -1.87
N ALA A 234 -23.76 5.96 -2.36
CA ALA A 234 -23.34 5.81 -3.75
C ALA A 234 -22.98 4.36 -4.08
N LEU A 235 -22.22 3.68 -3.21
CA LEU A 235 -21.84 2.28 -3.39
C LEU A 235 -23.07 1.38 -3.54
N GLU A 236 -24.04 1.52 -2.64
CA GLU A 236 -25.31 0.77 -2.69
C GLU A 236 -26.10 1.08 -3.98
N TYR A 237 -26.16 2.36 -4.38
CA TYR A 237 -26.82 2.79 -5.61
C TYR A 237 -26.23 2.14 -6.87
N TYR A 238 -24.89 2.08 -6.99
CA TYR A 238 -24.23 1.48 -8.15
C TYR A 238 -24.30 -0.05 -8.15
N ILE A 239 -24.13 -0.69 -7.00
CA ILE A 239 -24.32 -2.14 -6.87
C ILE A 239 -25.75 -2.55 -7.26
N ASN A 240 -26.77 -1.79 -6.82
CA ASN A 240 -28.17 -2.08 -7.16
C ASN A 240 -28.50 -1.92 -8.65
N GLN A 241 -27.66 -1.21 -9.40
CA GLN A 241 -27.75 -1.10 -10.86
C GLN A 241 -26.93 -2.18 -11.59
N GLY A 242 -26.31 -3.11 -10.86
CA GLY A 242 -25.44 -4.13 -11.43
C GLY A 242 -24.09 -3.59 -11.89
N LYS A 243 -23.69 -2.38 -11.45
CA LYS A 243 -22.37 -1.84 -11.77
C LYS A 243 -21.33 -2.53 -10.88
N PRO A 244 -20.24 -3.08 -11.44
CA PRO A 244 -19.14 -3.58 -10.64
C PRO A 244 -18.50 -2.47 -9.83
N CYS A 245 -18.28 -2.72 -8.54
CA CYS A 245 -17.69 -1.76 -7.60
C CYS A 245 -16.54 -2.42 -6.85
N ALA A 246 -15.44 -1.72 -6.66
CA ALA A 246 -14.30 -2.15 -5.86
C ALA A 246 -13.91 -1.03 -4.88
N ILE A 247 -13.24 -1.38 -3.78
CA ILE A 247 -12.82 -0.41 -2.77
C ILE A 247 -11.31 -0.47 -2.55
N ALA A 248 -10.64 0.66 -2.75
CA ALA A 248 -9.31 0.92 -2.21
C ALA A 248 -9.46 1.63 -0.87
N ASP A 249 -9.16 0.93 0.22
CA ASP A 249 -9.18 1.48 1.56
C ASP A 249 -7.80 2.00 1.98
N VAL A 250 -7.58 3.28 1.71
CA VAL A 250 -6.29 3.95 1.93
C VAL A 250 -6.44 5.10 2.94
N ALA A 251 -7.45 5.02 3.80
CA ALA A 251 -7.68 6.05 4.82
C ALA A 251 -6.55 6.11 5.84
N TYR A 252 -5.99 4.96 6.18
CA TYR A 252 -4.94 4.81 7.16
C TYR A 252 -3.80 3.98 6.58
N ILE A 253 -2.58 4.24 7.05
CA ILE A 253 -1.47 3.34 6.75
C ILE A 253 -1.62 2.10 7.63
N ASN A 254 -1.13 0.96 7.15
CA ASN A 254 -1.00 -0.25 7.94
C ASN A 254 -2.33 -0.86 8.42
N GLY A 255 -3.40 -0.72 7.62
CA GLY A 255 -4.65 -1.45 7.80
C GLY A 255 -5.91 -0.69 7.40
N GLY A 256 -7.02 -1.41 7.26
CA GLY A 256 -8.32 -0.89 6.85
C GLY A 256 -9.07 -0.08 7.92
N ASP A 257 -10.00 0.75 7.46
CA ASP A 257 -10.88 1.62 8.24
C ASP A 257 -12.03 0.81 8.88
N THR A 258 -12.01 0.77 10.21
CA THR A 258 -12.98 0.02 11.01
C THR A 258 -14.42 0.49 10.80
N GLU A 259 -14.66 1.78 10.60
CA GLU A 259 -16.01 2.29 10.37
C GLU A 259 -16.54 1.83 9.01
N LEU A 260 -15.69 1.84 7.98
CA LEU A 260 -16.03 1.34 6.64
C LEU A 260 -16.41 -0.14 6.68
N ILE A 261 -15.61 -0.98 7.33
CA ILE A 261 -15.90 -2.42 7.45
C ILE A 261 -17.23 -2.66 8.14
N HIS A 262 -17.50 -1.98 9.25
CA HIS A 262 -18.78 -2.10 9.95
C HIS A 262 -19.97 -1.65 9.09
N PHE A 263 -19.82 -0.58 8.30
CA PHE A 263 -20.87 -0.16 7.36
C PHE A 263 -21.13 -1.22 6.27
N LEU A 264 -20.07 -1.75 5.67
CA LEU A 264 -20.16 -2.80 4.65
C LEU A 264 -20.83 -4.06 5.20
N ALA A 265 -20.43 -4.51 6.39
CA ALA A 265 -21.00 -5.65 7.10
C ALA A 265 -22.50 -5.43 7.41
N LYS A 266 -22.83 -4.28 8.03
CA LYS A 266 -24.20 -3.92 8.42
C LYS A 266 -25.14 -3.84 7.21
N LYS A 267 -24.67 -3.31 6.08
CA LYS A 267 -25.44 -3.21 4.84
C LYS A 267 -25.33 -4.44 3.94
N LYS A 268 -24.53 -5.45 4.34
CA LYS A 268 -24.28 -6.68 3.55
C LYS A 268 -23.79 -6.38 2.13
N LEU A 269 -22.92 -5.37 1.99
CA LEU A 269 -22.33 -4.97 0.71
C LEU A 269 -20.96 -5.61 0.46
N TYR A 270 -20.30 -6.10 1.51
CA TYR A 270 -18.93 -6.66 1.44
C TYR A 270 -18.77 -7.76 0.37
N HIS A 271 -19.76 -8.64 0.22
CA HIS A 271 -19.71 -9.76 -0.72
C HIS A 271 -20.15 -9.41 -2.14
N LYS A 272 -20.52 -8.15 -2.37
CA LYS A 272 -20.97 -7.62 -3.68
C LYS A 272 -19.89 -6.78 -4.36
N LEU A 273 -18.70 -6.72 -3.77
CA LEU A 273 -17.57 -5.97 -4.30
C LEU A 273 -16.76 -6.86 -5.24
N TYR A 274 -16.27 -6.30 -6.34
CA TYR A 274 -15.27 -6.92 -7.20
C TYR A 274 -13.84 -6.77 -6.65
N GLY A 275 -13.73 -6.42 -5.38
CA GLY A 275 -12.48 -6.35 -4.64
C GLY A 275 -12.55 -5.37 -3.47
N TYR A 276 -11.75 -5.65 -2.47
CA TYR A 276 -11.40 -4.76 -1.36
C TYR A 276 -9.92 -4.97 -1.05
N ALA A 277 -9.19 -3.89 -0.74
CA ALA A 277 -7.87 -3.97 -0.12
C ALA A 277 -7.64 -2.73 0.74
N GLY A 278 -6.84 -2.87 1.80
CA GLY A 278 -6.43 -1.78 2.69
C GLY A 278 -5.20 -2.11 3.53
N TRP A 279 -4.20 -2.74 2.90
CA TRP A 279 -3.03 -3.29 3.58
C TRP A 279 -1.77 -2.43 3.40
N ASN A 280 -0.96 -2.38 4.46
CA ASN A 280 0.39 -1.80 4.51
C ASN A 280 0.48 -0.32 4.05
N THR A 281 0.58 -0.04 2.75
CA THR A 281 0.75 1.31 2.18
C THR A 281 -0.33 1.62 1.13
N CYS A 282 -0.40 2.89 0.71
CA CYS A 282 -1.32 3.30 -0.33
C CYS A 282 -1.01 2.61 -1.66
N ALA A 283 0.23 2.62 -2.12
CA ALA A 283 0.63 1.93 -3.34
C ALA A 283 0.31 0.44 -3.29
N ASN A 284 0.67 -0.25 -2.19
CA ASN A 284 0.38 -1.67 -2.00
C ASN A 284 -1.11 -1.99 -2.13
N THR A 285 -1.95 -1.19 -1.47
CA THR A 285 -3.41 -1.32 -1.55
C THR A 285 -3.90 -1.09 -2.97
N LEU A 286 -3.47 0.00 -3.62
CA LEU A 286 -3.92 0.41 -4.94
C LEU A 286 -3.55 -0.59 -6.02
N GLY A 287 -2.29 -1.02 -6.14
CA GLY A 287 -1.91 -1.96 -7.18
C GLY A 287 -2.55 -3.33 -6.98
N THR A 288 -2.70 -3.80 -5.74
CA THR A 288 -3.45 -5.05 -5.46
C THR A 288 -4.89 -4.94 -5.92
N ILE A 289 -5.63 -3.91 -5.50
CA ILE A 289 -7.06 -3.83 -5.80
C ILE A 289 -7.34 -3.51 -7.27
N ILE A 290 -6.55 -2.62 -7.89
CA ILE A 290 -6.72 -2.26 -9.30
C ILE A 290 -6.46 -3.49 -10.17
N ALA A 291 -5.35 -4.19 -9.96
CA ALA A 291 -5.01 -5.40 -10.72
C ALA A 291 -6.07 -6.48 -10.54
N HIS A 292 -6.46 -6.78 -9.29
CA HIS A 292 -7.46 -7.81 -8.99
C HIS A 292 -8.82 -7.48 -9.58
N SER A 293 -9.32 -6.26 -9.39
CA SER A 293 -10.66 -5.88 -9.85
C SER A 293 -10.77 -5.86 -11.37
N MET A 294 -9.72 -5.47 -12.11
CA MET A 294 -9.70 -5.62 -13.57
C MET A 294 -9.98 -7.07 -13.98
N MET A 295 -9.28 -8.03 -13.35
CA MET A 295 -9.42 -9.45 -13.65
C MET A 295 -10.77 -9.99 -13.22
N ALA A 296 -11.20 -9.67 -11.99
CA ALA A 296 -12.46 -10.14 -11.44
C ALA A 296 -13.65 -9.66 -12.28
N VAL A 297 -13.62 -8.42 -12.78
CA VAL A 297 -14.67 -7.85 -13.63
C VAL A 297 -14.66 -8.51 -15.01
N ALA A 298 -13.49 -8.61 -15.65
CA ALA A 298 -13.37 -9.24 -16.97
C ALA A 298 -13.85 -10.70 -16.98
N GLU A 299 -13.60 -11.43 -15.88
CA GLU A 299 -13.99 -12.83 -15.69
C GLU A 299 -15.35 -13.00 -14.99
N GLN A 300 -16.09 -11.92 -14.71
CA GLN A 300 -17.38 -11.95 -14.00
C GLN A 300 -17.35 -12.81 -12.73
N SER A 301 -16.27 -12.67 -11.95
CA SER A 301 -15.93 -13.62 -10.89
C SER A 301 -16.65 -13.40 -9.57
N LEU A 302 -17.60 -12.45 -9.48
CA LEU A 302 -18.22 -12.02 -8.22
C LEU A 302 -18.73 -13.19 -7.37
N ASP A 303 -19.51 -14.10 -7.96
CA ASP A 303 -20.12 -15.22 -7.24
C ASP A 303 -19.22 -16.48 -7.19
N THR A 304 -17.96 -16.37 -7.61
CA THR A 304 -17.03 -17.50 -7.54
C THR A 304 -16.47 -17.67 -6.13
N LYS A 305 -16.35 -18.93 -5.68
CA LYS A 305 -15.77 -19.23 -4.36
C LYS A 305 -14.38 -18.64 -4.17
N LYS A 306 -13.53 -18.68 -5.22
CA LYS A 306 -12.16 -18.12 -5.17
C LYS A 306 -12.14 -16.61 -4.95
N HIS A 307 -13.02 -15.87 -5.63
CA HIS A 307 -13.12 -14.43 -5.46
C HIS A 307 -13.62 -14.07 -4.06
N GLN A 308 -14.65 -14.77 -3.58
CA GLN A 308 -15.21 -14.55 -2.25
C GLN A 308 -14.23 -14.94 -1.13
N ALA A 309 -13.43 -16.00 -1.33
CA ALA A 309 -12.34 -16.35 -0.44
C ALA A 309 -11.28 -15.23 -0.37
N PHE A 310 -10.87 -14.68 -1.53
CA PHE A 310 -9.92 -13.57 -1.57
C PHE A 310 -10.47 -12.29 -0.91
N LEU A 311 -11.73 -11.93 -1.16
CA LEU A 311 -12.37 -10.79 -0.49
C LEU A 311 -12.33 -10.96 1.03
N LEU A 312 -12.72 -12.14 1.52
CA LEU A 312 -12.74 -12.42 2.95
C LEU A 312 -11.34 -12.42 3.55
N GLU A 313 -10.35 -12.92 2.82
CA GLU A 313 -8.94 -12.86 3.21
C GLU A 313 -8.48 -11.41 3.39
N ARG A 314 -8.76 -10.53 2.42
CA ARG A 314 -8.43 -9.10 2.53
C ARG A 314 -9.15 -8.42 3.68
N PHE A 315 -10.42 -8.72 3.94
CA PHE A 315 -11.11 -8.16 5.11
C PHE A 315 -10.50 -8.62 6.44
N ILE A 316 -10.13 -9.90 6.55
CA ILE A 316 -9.57 -10.45 7.79
C ILE A 316 -8.12 -9.99 7.97
N GLU A 317 -7.30 -9.99 6.93
CA GLU A 317 -5.90 -9.60 7.03
C GLU A 317 -5.74 -8.08 7.14
N ASP A 318 -6.29 -7.34 6.19
CA ASP A 318 -6.06 -5.89 6.07
C ASP A 318 -6.74 -5.13 7.22
N TRP A 319 -7.91 -5.57 7.68
CA TRP A 319 -8.60 -4.95 8.82
C TRP A 319 -8.48 -5.78 10.11
N GLY A 320 -8.92 -7.04 10.08
CA GLY A 320 -8.93 -7.88 11.29
C GLY A 320 -7.53 -8.04 11.91
N TYR A 321 -6.52 -8.35 11.12
CA TYR A 321 -5.16 -8.50 11.62
C TYR A 321 -4.48 -7.14 11.77
N GLN A 322 -4.28 -6.40 10.66
CA GLN A 322 -3.40 -5.23 10.68
C GLN A 322 -3.92 -4.09 11.56
N THR A 323 -5.23 -3.83 11.53
CA THR A 323 -5.87 -2.77 12.34
C THR A 323 -6.17 -3.23 13.76
N ILE A 324 -6.83 -4.39 13.93
CA ILE A 324 -7.37 -4.80 15.24
C ILE A 324 -6.37 -5.63 16.04
N TRP A 325 -5.98 -6.81 15.52
CA TRP A 325 -5.32 -7.82 16.36
C TRP A 325 -3.81 -7.67 16.49
N ARG A 326 -3.12 -7.14 15.48
CA ARG A 326 -1.65 -6.98 15.49
C ARG A 326 -1.20 -6.12 16.66
N ARG A 327 -1.79 -4.94 16.83
CA ARG A 327 -1.49 -4.04 17.95
C ARG A 327 -1.94 -4.64 19.28
N ASN A 328 -3.17 -5.17 19.34
CA ASN A 328 -3.71 -5.73 20.57
C ASN A 328 -2.81 -6.86 21.12
N ILE A 329 -2.36 -7.78 20.26
CA ILE A 329 -1.43 -8.84 20.64
C ILE A 329 -0.08 -8.25 21.07
N THR A 330 0.47 -7.32 20.30
CA THR A 330 1.77 -6.71 20.57
C THR A 330 1.80 -5.99 21.92
N GLU A 331 0.76 -5.26 22.28
CA GLU A 331 0.70 -4.47 23.52
C GLU A 331 0.23 -5.29 24.73
N ASN A 332 -0.75 -6.19 24.55
CA ASN A 332 -1.46 -6.83 25.66
C ASN A 332 -1.12 -8.30 25.87
N VAL A 333 -0.52 -8.98 24.89
CA VAL A 333 -0.22 -10.43 24.96
C VAL A 333 1.28 -10.69 25.01
N LEU A 334 2.05 -10.18 24.04
CA LEU A 334 3.48 -10.47 23.91
C LEU A 334 4.32 -10.13 25.16
N PRO A 335 4.12 -9.00 25.85
CA PRO A 335 4.94 -8.66 27.01
C PRO A 335 4.81 -9.67 28.15
N SER A 336 3.60 -10.23 28.34
CA SER A 336 3.35 -11.26 29.36
C SER A 336 4.06 -12.59 29.06
N LEU A 337 4.44 -12.81 27.80
CA LEU A 337 5.18 -13.98 27.33
C LEU A 337 6.69 -13.71 27.21
N GLY A 338 7.16 -12.50 27.55
CA GLY A 338 8.55 -12.09 27.35
C GLY A 338 8.95 -11.94 25.87
N LEU A 339 7.97 -11.66 25.01
CA LEU A 339 8.13 -11.52 23.55
C LEU A 339 7.96 -10.06 23.14
N ASN A 340 8.27 -9.76 21.88
CA ASN A 340 8.04 -8.44 21.30
C ASN A 340 7.63 -8.55 19.82
N TYR A 341 7.35 -7.41 19.21
CA TYR A 341 6.90 -7.31 17.82
C TYR A 341 7.79 -8.06 16.82
N PHE A 342 9.10 -8.02 17.03
CA PHE A 342 10.13 -8.58 16.13
C PHE A 342 10.49 -10.03 16.43
N SER A 343 10.03 -10.59 17.55
CA SER A 343 10.32 -11.99 17.90
C SER A 343 9.22 -12.63 18.73
N LEU A 344 8.59 -13.66 18.16
CA LEU A 344 7.61 -14.53 18.81
C LEU A 344 8.25 -15.76 19.48
N GLY A 345 9.55 -15.97 19.27
CA GLY A 345 10.30 -17.08 19.85
C GLY A 345 9.66 -18.45 19.58
N ASP A 346 9.55 -19.26 20.64
CA ASP A 346 8.92 -20.58 20.63
C ASP A 346 7.39 -20.53 20.79
N LYS A 347 6.79 -19.34 20.92
CA LYS A 347 5.34 -19.16 21.15
C LYS A 347 4.55 -18.83 19.90
N GLN A 348 5.17 -18.88 18.72
CA GLN A 348 4.49 -18.59 17.45
C GLN A 348 3.18 -19.37 17.29
N GLU A 349 3.16 -20.67 17.62
CA GLU A 349 1.95 -21.50 17.53
C GLU A 349 0.85 -21.03 18.49
N GLN A 350 1.21 -20.57 19.69
CA GLN A 350 0.25 -20.01 20.64
C GLN A 350 -0.42 -18.74 20.10
N ILE A 351 0.35 -17.87 19.43
CA ILE A 351 -0.18 -16.64 18.82
C ILE A 351 -1.06 -16.97 17.61
N VAL A 352 -0.66 -17.93 16.77
CA VAL A 352 -1.47 -18.39 15.64
C VAL A 352 -2.80 -18.97 16.12
N ASN A 353 -2.81 -19.79 17.18
CA ASN A 353 -4.05 -20.36 17.73
C ASN A 353 -4.99 -19.29 18.29
N LEU A 354 -4.44 -18.23 18.89
CA LEU A 354 -5.23 -17.07 19.33
C LEU A 354 -5.88 -16.39 18.11
N LEU A 355 -5.09 -16.01 17.11
CA LEU A 355 -5.59 -15.36 15.90
C LEU A 355 -6.61 -16.22 15.15
N GLN A 356 -6.40 -17.53 15.09
CA GLN A 356 -7.33 -18.48 14.46
C GLN A 356 -8.73 -18.38 15.07
N LYS A 357 -8.81 -18.29 16.40
CA LYS A 357 -10.08 -18.15 17.12
C LYS A 357 -10.73 -16.80 16.81
N GLU A 358 -9.96 -15.73 16.85
CA GLU A 358 -10.49 -14.36 16.65
C GLU A 358 -10.92 -14.12 15.20
N PHE A 359 -10.20 -14.66 14.23
CA PHE A 359 -10.59 -14.59 12.82
C PHE A 359 -11.84 -15.42 12.53
N GLN A 360 -11.96 -16.58 13.16
CA GLN A 360 -13.17 -17.39 13.08
C GLN A 360 -14.38 -16.64 13.66
N GLU A 361 -14.22 -15.94 14.78
CA GLU A 361 -15.29 -15.10 15.36
C GLU A 361 -15.69 -13.95 14.41
N ILE A 362 -14.72 -13.27 13.79
CA ILE A 362 -15.00 -12.24 12.77
C ILE A 362 -15.81 -12.81 11.60
N MET A 363 -15.42 -14.00 11.12
CA MET A 363 -16.13 -14.71 10.05
C MET A 363 -17.57 -15.06 10.44
N ASP A 364 -17.77 -15.60 11.64
CA ASP A 364 -19.08 -16.09 12.11
C ASP A 364 -20.03 -14.97 12.54
N THR A 365 -19.52 -13.76 12.78
CA THR A 365 -20.32 -12.60 13.19
C THR A 365 -20.56 -11.61 12.06
N LEU A 366 -19.50 -11.01 11.52
CA LEU A 366 -19.58 -9.91 10.55
C LEU A 366 -19.79 -10.42 9.12
N PHE A 367 -19.15 -11.53 8.76
CA PHE A 367 -19.13 -12.05 7.39
C PHE A 367 -19.91 -13.35 7.20
N GLN A 368 -20.80 -13.68 8.15
CA GLN A 368 -21.49 -14.97 8.22
C GLN A 368 -22.27 -15.36 6.97
N GLU A 369 -22.77 -14.39 6.20
CA GLU A 369 -23.57 -14.64 5.01
C GLU A 369 -22.68 -15.16 3.88
N SER A 370 -21.53 -14.54 3.61
CA SER A 370 -20.54 -15.07 2.66
C SER A 370 -20.02 -16.43 3.09
N VAL A 371 -19.70 -16.58 4.38
CA VAL A 371 -19.18 -17.84 4.94
C VAL A 371 -20.15 -18.99 4.65
N LYS A 372 -21.45 -18.78 4.91
CA LYS A 372 -22.49 -19.78 4.66
C LYS A 372 -22.79 -19.97 3.18
N GLN A 373 -22.92 -18.89 2.42
CA GLN A 373 -23.31 -18.93 1.00
C GLN A 373 -22.25 -19.61 0.14
N TYR A 374 -20.98 -19.34 0.40
CA TYR A 374 -19.87 -19.84 -0.40
C TYR A 374 -19.09 -20.98 0.26
N ASP A 375 -19.49 -21.47 1.44
CA ASP A 375 -18.77 -22.48 2.24
C ASP A 375 -17.29 -22.13 2.47
N LEU A 376 -17.06 -20.90 2.94
CA LEU A 376 -15.72 -20.38 3.21
C LEU A 376 -15.22 -20.83 4.59
N LYS A 377 -13.98 -21.30 4.65
CA LYS A 377 -13.36 -21.77 5.90
C LYS A 377 -11.89 -21.38 5.93
N ILE A 378 -11.36 -21.06 7.11
CA ILE A 378 -9.91 -20.89 7.27
C ILE A 378 -9.25 -22.23 7.02
N LYS A 379 -8.47 -22.30 5.95
CA LYS A 379 -7.69 -23.48 5.57
C LYS A 379 -6.41 -23.57 6.37
N LYS A 380 -5.72 -22.44 6.49
CA LYS A 380 -4.41 -22.35 7.10
C LYS A 380 -4.21 -20.94 7.62
N LEU A 381 -3.65 -20.85 8.82
CA LEU A 381 -3.17 -19.62 9.41
C LEU A 381 -1.75 -19.87 9.92
N TYR A 382 -0.82 -18.98 9.61
CA TYR A 382 0.58 -19.11 10.01
C TYR A 382 1.28 -17.75 10.03
N MET A 383 2.41 -17.66 10.73
CA MET A 383 3.31 -16.51 10.60
C MET A 383 4.38 -16.84 9.56
N PRO A 384 4.50 -16.10 8.45
CA PRO A 384 5.56 -16.32 7.45
C PRO A 384 6.97 -16.13 8.03
N TRP A 385 7.08 -15.19 8.97
CA TRP A 385 8.29 -14.88 9.70
C TRP A 385 7.99 -14.88 11.20
N ASN A 386 9.02 -15.04 12.04
CA ASN A 386 8.85 -15.07 13.49
C ASN A 386 8.69 -13.65 14.07
N ARG A 387 7.67 -12.90 13.60
CA ARG A 387 7.34 -11.52 13.97
C ARG A 387 5.85 -11.24 13.77
N MET A 388 5.39 -10.05 14.18
CA MET A 388 3.98 -9.62 14.10
C MET A 388 3.64 -8.76 12.87
N PHE A 389 4.55 -8.55 11.92
CA PHE A 389 4.29 -7.63 10.82
C PHE A 389 3.21 -8.16 9.86
N GLU A 390 3.34 -9.41 9.43
CA GLU A 390 2.46 -10.10 8.49
C GLU A 390 1.93 -11.44 9.02
N VAL A 391 0.77 -11.87 8.51
CA VAL A 391 0.18 -13.19 8.76
C VAL A 391 -0.18 -13.84 7.43
N GLY A 392 0.07 -15.14 7.30
CA GLY A 392 -0.37 -15.93 6.17
C GLY A 392 -1.73 -16.54 6.46
N LEU A 393 -2.75 -16.13 5.69
CA LEU A 393 -4.12 -16.62 5.79
C LEU A 393 -4.53 -17.27 4.45
N GLU A 394 -5.03 -18.50 4.48
CA GLU A 394 -5.64 -19.14 3.32
C GLU A 394 -7.12 -19.46 3.62
N ILE A 395 -8.03 -19.14 2.70
CA ILE A 395 -9.47 -19.43 2.80
C ILE A 395 -9.90 -20.41 1.69
N TYR A 396 -10.73 -21.40 2.06
CA TYR A 396 -11.29 -22.43 1.15
C TYR A 396 -12.46 -21.98 0.32
#